data_AF-A0A7S0L0J0-F1
#
_entry.id   AF-A0A7S0L0J0-F1
#
_cell.length_a   1.000
_cell.length_b   1.000
_cell.length_c   1.000
_cell.angle_alpha   90.00
_cell.angle_beta   90.00
_cell.angle_gamma   90.00
#
_symmetry.space_group_name_H-M   'P 1'
#
loop_
_entity.id
_entity.type
_entity.pdbx_description
1 polymer ?
#
loop_
_entity_poly.entity_id
_entity_poly.type
_entity_poly.pdbx_seq_one_letter_code
_entity_poly.pdbx_strand_id
1 'polypeptide(L)'
;QGSIHRLLGEAIRAVQGKEECQRSLNICVRTMLHLWTFSTSNVETWAESEKLLEHVKSVVQHVSGGGHTSMSLQASRLSKEAAVFSAMVLNRFEEAHASLELSLEILGGYGKKNKKKRS
;
A
#
# COMPACT_ATOMS: atom_id res chain seq x y z
N GLN A 1 -26.25 -2.59 10.55
CA GLN A 1 -26.17 -3.71 11.51
C GLN A 1 -24.69 -4.02 11.83
N GLY A 2 -24.02 -3.24 12.68
CA GLY A 2 -22.57 -3.37 12.92
C GLY A 2 -22.13 -3.27 14.38
N SER A 3 -23.03 -3.52 15.34
CA SER A 3 -22.80 -3.21 16.76
C SER A 3 -21.93 -4.25 17.48
N ILE A 4 -22.26 -5.55 17.35
CA ILE A 4 -21.62 -6.62 18.13
C ILE A 4 -20.22 -6.98 17.61
N HIS A 5 -20.02 -7.09 16.28
CA HIS A 5 -18.70 -7.40 15.72
C HIS A 5 -17.67 -6.30 16.00
N ARG A 6 -18.10 -5.03 16.04
CA ARG A 6 -17.24 -3.91 16.40
C ARG A 6 -16.84 -3.94 17.88
N LEU A 7 -17.82 -4.18 18.77
CA LEU A 7 -17.58 -4.34 20.21
C LEU A 7 -16.67 -5.52 20.52
N LEU A 8 -16.87 -6.67 19.85
CA LEU A 8 -16.01 -7.84 20.02
C LEU A 8 -14.58 -7.55 19.53
N GLY A 9 -14.43 -6.87 18.40
CA GLY A 9 -13.12 -6.45 17.90
C GLY A 9 -12.42 -5.45 18.84
N GLU A 10 -13.17 -4.55 19.46
CA GLU A 10 -12.65 -3.62 20.49
C GLU A 10 -12.26 -4.36 21.77
N ALA A 11 -13.06 -5.31 22.25
CA ALA A 11 -12.76 -6.13 23.43
C ALA A 11 -11.52 -7.01 23.21
N ILE A 12 -11.38 -7.65 22.04
CA ILE A 12 -10.20 -8.45 21.70
C ILE A 12 -8.94 -7.56 21.70
N ARG A 13 -9.00 -6.36 21.11
CA ARG A 13 -7.88 -5.42 21.12
C ARG A 13 -7.55 -4.89 22.51
N ALA A 14 -8.54 -4.75 23.39
CA ALA A 14 -8.32 -4.30 24.76
C ALA A 14 -7.61 -5.35 25.64
N VAL A 15 -7.73 -6.64 25.28
CA VAL A 15 -7.08 -7.75 25.99
C VAL A 15 -5.71 -8.10 25.38
N GLN A 16 -5.47 -7.75 24.11
CA GLN A 16 -4.20 -8.00 23.43
C GLN A 16 -3.09 -7.07 23.88
N GLY A 17 -1.92 -7.64 24.14
CA GLY A 17 -0.69 -6.87 24.38
C GLY A 17 -0.24 -6.12 23.11
N LYS A 18 0.51 -5.03 23.29
CA LYS A 18 1.09 -4.25 22.17
C LYS A 18 1.92 -5.11 21.21
N GLU A 19 2.63 -6.10 21.73
CA GLU A 19 3.44 -7.03 20.95
C GLU A 19 2.59 -7.98 20.09
N GLU A 20 1.48 -8.48 20.62
CA GLU A 20 0.55 -9.34 19.86
C GLU A 20 -0.10 -8.56 18.72
N CYS A 21 -0.53 -7.33 18.99
CA CYS A 21 -1.07 -6.44 17.97
C CYS A 21 -0.05 -6.19 16.84
N GLN A 22 1.22 -5.95 17.20
CA GLN A 22 2.30 -5.79 16.22
C GLN A 22 2.54 -7.07 15.40
N ARG A 23 2.53 -8.24 16.05
CA ARG A 23 2.71 -9.53 15.36
C ARG A 23 1.55 -9.80 14.39
N SER A 24 0.31 -9.58 14.81
CA SER A 24 -0.87 -9.70 13.95
C SER A 24 -0.80 -8.76 12.76
N LEU A 25 -0.42 -7.49 12.98
CA LEU A 25 -0.27 -6.51 11.91
C LEU A 25 0.84 -6.92 10.92
N ASN A 26 1.94 -7.47 11.42
CA ASN A 26 3.03 -7.98 10.56
C ASN A 26 2.55 -9.11 9.65
N ILE A 27 1.78 -10.06 10.20
CA ILE A 27 1.18 -11.14 9.42
C ILE A 27 0.27 -10.54 8.35
N CYS A 28 -0.60 -9.59 8.68
CA CYS A 28 -1.47 -8.93 7.70
C CYS A 28 -0.67 -8.26 6.57
N VAL A 29 0.38 -7.51 6.88
CA VAL A 29 1.25 -6.86 5.86
C VAL A 29 1.88 -7.92 4.94
N ARG A 30 2.43 -8.99 5.50
CA ARG A 30 3.08 -10.05 4.72
C ARG A 30 2.09 -10.83 3.86
N THR A 31 0.91 -11.12 4.39
CA THR A 31 -0.18 -11.76 3.66
C THR A 31 -0.64 -10.89 2.50
N MET A 32 -0.83 -9.57 2.72
CA MET A 32 -1.20 -8.66 1.63
C MET A 32 -0.13 -8.61 0.54
N LEU A 33 1.16 -8.55 0.91
CA LEU A 33 2.25 -8.62 -0.08
C LEU A 33 2.27 -9.93 -0.88
N HIS A 34 1.88 -11.05 -0.27
CA HIS A 34 1.82 -12.34 -0.95
C HIS A 34 0.61 -12.46 -1.88
N LEU A 35 -0.54 -11.93 -1.47
CA LEU A 35 -1.78 -11.95 -2.25
C LEU A 35 -1.81 -10.88 -3.35
N TRP A 36 -1.00 -9.83 -3.23
CA TRP A 36 -0.93 -8.76 -4.22
C TRP A 36 -0.17 -9.23 -5.47
N THR A 37 -0.93 -9.67 -6.47
CA THR A 37 -0.42 -10.24 -7.73
C THR A 37 -0.60 -9.30 -8.93
N PHE A 38 -0.91 -8.03 -8.68
CA PHE A 38 -1.14 -7.03 -9.71
C PHE A 38 0.01 -6.98 -10.73
N SER A 39 -0.36 -7.14 -12.00
CA SER A 39 0.55 -7.01 -13.14
C SER A 39 -0.06 -6.13 -14.23
N THR A 40 0.68 -5.12 -14.67
CA THR A 40 0.27 -4.22 -15.75
C THR A 40 0.10 -4.95 -17.08
N SER A 41 0.80 -6.07 -17.27
CA SER A 41 0.79 -6.86 -18.50
C SER A 41 -0.29 -7.94 -18.55
N ASN A 42 -0.98 -8.20 -17.42
CA ASN A 42 -2.02 -9.22 -17.34
C ASN A 42 -3.29 -8.68 -16.67
N VAL A 43 -4.32 -8.42 -17.48
CA VAL A 43 -5.61 -7.84 -17.05
C VAL A 43 -6.36 -8.75 -16.06
N GLU A 44 -6.16 -10.07 -16.10
CA GLU A 44 -6.82 -11.00 -15.17
C GLU A 44 -6.41 -10.74 -13.72
N THR A 45 -5.18 -10.25 -13.49
CA THR A 45 -4.68 -9.91 -12.16
C THR A 45 -5.34 -8.66 -11.57
N TRP A 46 -6.02 -7.86 -12.39
CA TRP A 46 -6.59 -6.57 -11.96
C TRP A 46 -7.83 -6.79 -11.12
N ALA A 47 -8.73 -7.67 -11.56
CA ALA A 47 -9.95 -7.99 -10.82
C ALA A 47 -9.67 -8.62 -9.45
N GLU A 48 -8.63 -9.47 -9.36
CA GLU A 48 -8.22 -10.03 -8.07
C GLU A 48 -7.54 -8.99 -7.18
N SER A 49 -6.75 -8.07 -7.74
CA SER A 49 -6.11 -6.99 -6.99
C SER A 49 -7.11 -5.93 -6.50
N GLU A 50 -8.19 -5.69 -7.26
CA GLU A 50 -9.26 -4.77 -6.88
C GLU A 50 -9.93 -5.17 -5.56
N LYS A 51 -10.21 -6.47 -5.39
CA LYS A 51 -10.81 -7.03 -4.17
C LYS A 51 -9.95 -6.80 -2.92
N LEU A 52 -8.64 -6.58 -3.09
CA LEU A 52 -7.69 -6.41 -2.00
C LEU A 52 -7.50 -4.95 -1.57
N LEU A 53 -7.97 -3.97 -2.35
CA LEU A 53 -7.66 -2.54 -2.11
C LEU A 53 -8.09 -2.03 -0.72
N GLU A 54 -9.30 -2.36 -0.27
CA GLU A 54 -9.76 -1.93 1.06
C GLU A 54 -8.94 -2.58 2.19
N HIS A 55 -8.48 -3.81 1.99
CA HIS A 55 -7.60 -4.50 2.94
C HIS A 55 -6.21 -3.87 2.97
N VAL A 56 -5.63 -3.56 1.80
CA VAL A 56 -4.34 -2.85 1.69
C VAL A 56 -4.42 -1.49 2.40
N LYS A 57 -5.44 -0.69 2.10
CA LYS A 57 -5.67 0.62 2.75
C LYS A 57 -5.75 0.48 4.27
N SER A 58 -6.55 -0.46 4.76
CA SER A 58 -6.71 -0.68 6.20
C SER A 58 -5.39 -1.04 6.87
N VAL A 59 -4.62 -1.97 6.30
CA VAL A 59 -3.32 -2.39 6.85
C VAL A 59 -2.31 -1.25 6.85
N VAL A 60 -2.21 -0.49 5.76
CA VAL A 60 -1.28 0.65 5.65
C VAL A 60 -1.63 1.75 6.66
N GLN A 61 -2.92 2.05 6.86
CA GLN A 61 -3.37 3.02 7.86
C GLN A 61 -2.96 2.62 9.28
N HIS A 62 -3.12 1.34 9.66
CA HIS A 62 -2.70 0.85 10.97
C HIS A 62 -1.18 0.89 11.16
N VAL A 63 -0.40 0.59 10.10
CA VAL A 63 1.07 0.72 10.16
C VAL A 63 1.50 2.18 10.33
N SER A 64 0.86 3.10 9.60
CA SER A 64 1.15 4.53 9.66
C SER A 64 0.80 5.16 11.01
N GLY A 65 -0.26 4.70 11.68
CA GLY A 65 -0.68 5.23 12.99
C GLY A 65 0.13 4.70 14.18
N GLY A 66 0.83 3.58 14.02
CA GLY A 66 1.45 2.84 15.14
C GLY A 66 2.95 3.04 15.35
N GLY A 67 3.62 3.86 14.54
CA GLY A 67 5.08 4.10 14.65
C GLY A 67 5.94 2.87 14.34
N HIS A 68 5.42 1.92 13.55
CA HIS A 68 6.06 0.63 13.30
C HIS A 68 7.13 0.70 12.21
N THR A 69 8.36 1.06 12.60
CA THR A 69 9.48 1.27 11.67
C THR A 69 9.85 0.03 10.85
N SER A 70 9.75 -1.16 11.44
CA SER A 70 10.11 -2.42 10.77
C SER A 70 9.15 -2.81 9.64
N MET A 71 7.87 -2.44 9.76
CA MET A 71 6.83 -2.75 8.76
C MET A 71 6.59 -1.60 7.78
N SER A 72 7.09 -0.40 8.10
CA SER A 72 6.89 0.82 7.32
C SER A 72 7.32 0.65 5.85
N LEU A 73 8.46 0.02 5.59
CA LEU A 73 8.95 -0.17 4.22
C LEU A 73 8.05 -1.11 3.40
N GLN A 74 7.56 -2.17 4.03
CA GLN A 74 6.67 -3.15 3.40
C GLN A 74 5.30 -2.55 3.12
N ALA A 75 4.74 -1.85 4.11
CA ALA A 75 3.48 -1.14 3.97
C ALA A 75 3.58 -0.02 2.93
N SER A 76 4.69 0.73 2.86
CA SER A 76 4.89 1.77 1.84
C SER A 76 4.98 1.19 0.44
N ARG A 77 5.61 0.01 0.27
CA ARG A 77 5.67 -0.67 -1.02
C ARG A 77 4.27 -1.10 -1.47
N LEU A 78 3.52 -1.74 -0.58
CA LEU A 78 2.14 -2.17 -0.84
C LEU A 78 1.25 -0.96 -1.18
N SER A 79 1.37 0.14 -0.41
CA SER A 79 0.66 1.40 -0.67
C SER A 79 1.00 1.99 -2.03
N LYS A 80 2.27 1.95 -2.44
CA LYS A 80 2.70 2.43 -3.76
C LYS A 80 2.11 1.60 -4.87
N GLU A 81 2.17 0.28 -4.77
CA GLU A 81 1.63 -0.63 -5.79
C GLU A 81 0.10 -0.50 -5.90
N ALA A 82 -0.60 -0.37 -4.77
CA ALA A 82 -2.03 -0.05 -4.75
C ALA A 82 -2.34 1.31 -5.38
N ALA A 83 -1.52 2.33 -5.12
CA ALA A 83 -1.69 3.64 -5.76
C ALA A 83 -1.48 3.58 -7.28
N VAL A 84 -0.49 2.82 -7.77
CA VAL A 84 -0.28 2.60 -9.21
C VAL A 84 -1.46 1.84 -9.81
N PHE A 85 -1.91 0.76 -9.17
CA PHE A 85 -3.09 0.03 -9.59
C PHE A 85 -4.32 0.94 -9.66
N SER A 86 -4.61 1.68 -8.58
CA SER A 86 -5.71 2.64 -8.55
C SER A 86 -5.54 3.70 -9.63
N ALA A 87 -4.34 4.25 -9.85
CA ALA A 87 -4.10 5.21 -10.93
C ALA A 87 -4.35 4.58 -12.31
N MET A 88 -4.02 3.31 -12.52
CA MET A 88 -4.24 2.61 -13.79
C MET A 88 -5.70 2.21 -14.01
N VAL A 89 -6.41 1.78 -12.95
CA VAL A 89 -7.85 1.50 -13.01
C VAL A 89 -8.66 2.79 -13.13
N LEU A 90 -8.24 3.86 -12.44
CA LEU A 90 -8.86 5.19 -12.49
C LEU A 90 -8.43 5.99 -13.74
N ASN A 91 -7.35 5.62 -14.44
CA ASN A 91 -6.94 6.12 -15.76
C ASN A 91 -7.88 5.67 -16.91
N ARG A 92 -9.16 5.49 -16.60
CA ARG A 92 -10.22 5.95 -17.51
C ARG A 92 -10.35 7.49 -17.56
N PHE A 93 -9.44 8.25 -16.94
CA PHE A 93 -9.25 9.70 -17.12
C PHE A 93 -7.78 10.02 -17.47
N GLU A 94 -7.54 10.81 -18.51
CA GLU A 94 -6.21 11.08 -19.09
C GLU A 94 -5.27 11.84 -18.14
N GLU A 95 -5.77 12.59 -17.14
CA GLU A 95 -4.93 13.43 -16.29
C GLU A 95 -4.07 12.66 -15.28
N ALA A 96 -4.50 11.48 -14.81
CA ALA A 96 -3.71 10.69 -13.86
C ALA A 96 -2.53 9.96 -14.55
N HIS A 97 -2.61 9.71 -15.87
CA HIS A 97 -1.49 9.26 -16.70
C HIS A 97 -0.44 10.37 -16.81
N ALA A 98 -0.85 11.60 -17.15
CA ALA A 98 0.04 12.75 -17.25
C ALA A 98 0.72 13.08 -15.90
N SER A 99 0.01 12.96 -14.78
CA SER A 99 0.58 13.16 -13.45
C SER A 99 1.62 12.08 -13.07
N LEU A 100 1.38 10.83 -13.47
CA LEU A 100 2.36 9.74 -13.30
C LEU A 100 3.60 9.97 -14.17
N GLU A 101 3.46 10.36 -15.43
CA GLU A 101 4.58 10.72 -16.31
C GLU A 101 5.41 11.87 -15.73
N LEU A 102 4.77 12.94 -15.27
CA LEU A 102 5.45 14.05 -14.59
C LEU A 102 6.19 13.59 -13.33
N SER A 103 5.59 12.69 -12.53
CA SER A 103 6.25 12.14 -11.34
C SER A 103 7.48 11.29 -11.70
N LEU A 104 7.41 10.53 -12.81
CA LEU A 104 8.50 9.72 -13.33
C LEU A 104 9.61 10.58 -13.95
N GLU A 105 9.30 11.72 -14.56
CA GLU A 105 10.30 12.70 -15.01
C GLU A 105 11.03 13.36 -13.84
N ILE A 106 10.31 13.69 -12.76
CA ILE A 106 10.92 14.22 -11.53
C ILE A 106 11.85 13.18 -10.91
N LEU A 107 11.39 11.93 -10.80
CA LEU A 107 12.15 10.80 -10.25
C LEU A 107 13.35 10.40 -11.14
N GLY A 108 13.16 10.35 -12.47
CA GLY A 108 14.20 10.05 -13.45
C GLY A 108 15.19 11.20 -13.66
N GLY A 109 14.76 12.44 -13.43
CA GLY A 109 15.58 13.65 -13.46
C GLY A 109 16.54 13.78 -12.28
N TYR A 110 16.27 13.10 -11.16
CA TYR A 110 17.18 13.01 -10.01
C TYR A 110 18.48 12.23 -10.32
N GLY A 111 18.51 11.45 -11.41
CA GLY A 111 19.72 10.75 -11.87
C GLY A 111 20.65 11.56 -12.77
N LYS A 112 20.19 12.66 -13.39
CA LYS A 112 21.02 13.44 -14.34
C LYS A 112 21.83 14.57 -13.70
N LYS A 113 21.54 14.98 -12.46
CA LYS A 113 22.28 16.08 -11.79
C LYS A 113 23.62 15.67 -11.16
N ASN A 114 23.95 14.37 -11.06
CA ASN A 114 25.22 13.91 -10.45
C ASN A 114 26.37 13.62 -11.43
N LYS A 115 26.22 13.84 -12.75
CA LYS A 115 27.33 13.72 -13.72
C LYS A 115 27.96 15.05 -14.17
N LYS A 116 27.57 16.19 -13.60
CA LYS A 116 28.13 17.52 -13.95
C LYS A 116 29.06 18.15 -12.90
N LYS A 117 29.52 17.39 -11.90
CA LYS A 117 30.51 17.85 -10.89
C LYS A 117 31.70 16.89 -10.76
N ARG A 118 32.27 16.42 -11.87
CA ARG A 118 33.65 15.91 -11.96
C ARG A 118 34.13 16.11 -13.40
N SER A 119 34.33 17.37 -13.76
CA SER A 119 35.23 17.81 -14.81
C SER A 119 36.11 18.88 -14.21
#